data_AF-A0A7C2SGL3-F1
#
_entry.id   AF-A0A7C2SGL3-F1
#
_cell.length_a   1.000
_cell.length_b   1.000
_cell.length_c   1.000
_cell.angle_alpha   90.00
_cell.angle_beta   90.00
_cell.angle_gamma   90.00
#
_symmetry.space_group_name_H-M   'P 1'
#
loop_
_entity.id
_entity.type
_entity.pdbx_description
1 polymer ?
#
loop_
_entity_poly.entity_id
_entity_poly.type
_entity_poly.pdbx_seq_one_letter_code
_entity_poly.pdbx_strand_id
1 'polypeptide(L)'
;MVGMSANPSLAAVLQDILDNVKGGRGLSVALRNHQTLFGNFYINMIRSGEASGQLSDVLSRLGDHLERAKALRQSVTSALIYPSILLIVAVLSIALMLGFVVPQFKTLFADMGDRLPMMTQIVVAAGDGIAAYGWIMILVAIPLWFLWQNWAKSAQGRATLDQFILRSPLVGTVALKYNTALFSRTMGTLLHNGVSLLESLGIASDTVGNSVLREALASLPPAIKQGGRLAAALDKTGVFPDSAIQMIAIGEESGRLDTMLLELANVNDDEVQAAIKRALTLMEPLLILSLGAMIALIIIAILMGILSVNELIA
;
A
#
# COMPACT_ATOMS: atom_id res chain seq x y z
N MET A 1 23.70 0.97 -24.80
CA MET A 1 23.61 0.18 -23.55
C MET A 1 24.73 0.54 -22.55
N VAL A 2 25.15 1.81 -22.47
CA VAL A 2 26.23 2.23 -21.57
C VAL A 2 25.57 2.97 -20.39
N GLY A 3 25.55 2.36 -19.21
CA GLY A 3 25.06 2.99 -17.96
C GLY A 3 24.30 2.08 -16.98
N MET A 4 23.75 0.94 -17.42
CA MET A 4 22.99 0.02 -16.54
C MET A 4 23.83 -1.10 -15.89
N SER A 5 25.12 -1.20 -16.20
CA SER A 5 26.00 -2.31 -15.82
C SER A 5 26.76 -2.14 -14.51
N ALA A 6 26.23 -1.36 -13.55
CA ALA A 6 26.88 -1.24 -12.23
C ALA A 6 26.65 -2.48 -11.34
N ASN A 7 25.62 -3.29 -11.61
CA ASN A 7 25.32 -4.48 -10.82
C ASN A 7 25.74 -5.76 -11.57
N PRO A 8 26.77 -6.49 -11.09
CA PRO A 8 27.24 -7.73 -11.72
C PRO A 8 26.14 -8.79 -11.88
N SER A 9 25.19 -8.84 -10.94
CA SER A 9 24.08 -9.79 -10.97
C SER A 9 23.11 -9.50 -12.13
N LEU A 10 22.86 -8.22 -12.42
CA LEU A 10 22.01 -7.82 -13.54
C LEU A 10 22.70 -8.11 -14.87
N ALA A 11 24.00 -7.86 -14.96
CA ALA A 11 24.79 -8.18 -16.15
C ALA A 11 24.73 -9.67 -16.48
N ALA A 12 24.85 -10.55 -15.47
CA ALA A 12 24.76 -11.99 -15.65
C ALA A 12 23.37 -12.43 -16.18
N VAL A 13 22.29 -11.89 -15.63
CA VAL A 13 20.91 -12.18 -16.08
C VAL A 13 20.71 -11.73 -17.54
N LEU A 14 21.15 -10.51 -17.88
CA LEU A 14 21.03 -9.98 -19.23
C LEU A 14 21.88 -10.77 -20.25
N GLN A 15 23.06 -11.23 -19.84
CA GLN A 15 23.93 -12.05 -20.67
C GLN A 15 23.28 -13.42 -20.96
N ASP A 16 22.72 -14.09 -19.95
CA ASP A 16 21.98 -15.35 -20.14
C ASP A 16 20.78 -15.16 -21.08
N ILE A 17 20.01 -14.08 -20.91
CA ILE A 17 18.89 -13.77 -21.82
C ILE A 17 19.40 -13.56 -23.25
N LEU A 18 20.47 -12.78 -23.43
CA LEU A 18 21.07 -12.51 -24.74
C LEU A 18 21.55 -13.79 -25.42
N ASP A 19 22.21 -14.69 -24.68
CA ASP A 19 22.74 -15.94 -25.22
C ASP A 19 21.62 -16.90 -25.63
N ASN A 20 20.53 -16.97 -24.85
CA ASN A 20 19.33 -17.73 -25.23
C ASN A 20 18.68 -17.20 -26.51
N VAL A 21 18.55 -15.88 -26.63
CA VAL A 21 17.95 -15.24 -27.82
C VAL A 21 18.85 -15.39 -29.05
N LYS A 22 20.17 -15.21 -28.91
CA LYS A 22 21.16 -15.48 -29.98
C LYS A 22 21.15 -16.95 -30.40
N GLY A 23 20.87 -17.86 -29.46
CA GLY A 23 20.66 -19.28 -29.72
C GLY A 23 19.34 -19.62 -30.44
N GLY A 24 18.54 -18.62 -30.82
CA GLY A 24 17.32 -18.79 -31.60
C GLY A 24 16.06 -19.09 -30.76
N ARG A 25 16.14 -19.03 -29.44
CA ARG A 25 14.95 -19.14 -28.57
C ARG A 25 14.20 -17.82 -28.57
N GLY A 26 12.87 -17.88 -28.43
CA GLY A 26 12.06 -16.70 -28.17
C GLY A 26 12.50 -15.99 -26.87
N LEU A 27 12.44 -14.67 -26.86
CA LEU A 27 12.62 -13.80 -25.70
C LEU A 27 11.72 -14.22 -24.54
N SER A 28 10.46 -14.60 -24.77
CA SER A 28 9.58 -15.06 -23.68
C SER A 28 10.07 -16.35 -23.01
N VAL A 29 10.73 -17.23 -23.77
CA VAL A 29 11.34 -18.46 -23.25
C VAL A 29 12.60 -18.12 -22.46
N ALA A 30 13.45 -17.24 -22.98
CA ALA A 30 14.65 -16.77 -22.30
C ALA A 30 14.33 -16.11 -20.95
N LEU A 31 13.30 -15.26 -20.90
CA LEU A 31 12.85 -14.58 -19.69
C LEU A 31 12.22 -15.53 -18.66
N ARG A 32 11.67 -16.66 -19.09
CA ARG A 32 11.03 -17.64 -18.20
C ARG A 32 12.01 -18.32 -17.25
N ASN A 33 13.30 -18.44 -17.62
CA ASN A 33 14.34 -18.91 -16.71
C ASN A 33 14.54 -17.97 -15.50
N HIS A 34 14.11 -16.72 -15.64
CA HIS A 34 14.19 -15.67 -14.64
C HIS A 34 12.79 -15.20 -14.19
N GLN A 35 11.82 -16.12 -14.16
CA GLN A 35 10.41 -15.82 -13.85
C GLN A 35 10.20 -15.08 -12.52
N THR A 36 11.07 -15.30 -11.54
CA THR A 36 11.03 -14.58 -10.25
C THR A 36 11.32 -13.08 -10.38
N LEU A 37 12.11 -12.68 -11.39
CA LEU A 37 12.47 -11.30 -11.67
C LEU A 37 11.46 -10.61 -12.57
N PHE A 38 10.97 -11.30 -13.61
CA PHE A 38 10.09 -10.70 -14.62
C PHE A 38 8.60 -10.93 -14.34
N GLY A 39 8.21 -11.96 -13.61
CA GLY A 39 6.82 -12.28 -13.32
C GLY A 39 6.01 -12.81 -14.52
N ASN A 40 4.90 -13.49 -14.24
CA ASN A 40 4.06 -14.14 -15.25
C ASN A 40 3.43 -13.17 -16.25
N PHE A 41 2.99 -12.01 -15.76
CA PHE A 41 2.33 -10.99 -16.59
C PHE A 41 3.22 -10.54 -17.76
N TYR A 42 4.45 -10.10 -17.46
CA TYR A 42 5.38 -9.59 -18.47
C TYR A 42 5.83 -10.68 -19.45
N ILE A 43 6.11 -11.88 -18.94
CA ILE A 43 6.53 -13.02 -19.78
C ILE A 43 5.41 -13.40 -20.77
N ASN A 44 4.17 -13.49 -20.31
CA ASN A 44 3.05 -13.88 -21.18
C ASN A 44 2.68 -12.76 -22.18
N MET A 45 2.81 -11.50 -21.79
CA MET A 45 2.69 -10.36 -22.70
C MET A 45 3.71 -10.44 -23.84
N ILE A 46 4.98 -10.64 -23.51
CA ILE A 46 6.06 -10.79 -24.49
C ILE A 46 5.79 -12.00 -25.38
N ARG A 47 5.39 -13.14 -24.82
CA ARG A 47 5.02 -14.34 -25.59
C ARG A 47 3.90 -14.06 -26.59
N SER A 48 2.87 -13.31 -26.19
CA SER A 48 1.78 -12.92 -27.09
C SER A 48 2.29 -12.03 -28.22
N GLY A 49 3.14 -11.04 -27.90
CA GLY A 49 3.76 -10.16 -28.89
C GLY A 49 4.68 -10.89 -29.86
N GLU A 50 5.38 -11.94 -29.40
CA GLU A 50 6.18 -12.81 -30.27
C GLU A 50 5.30 -13.62 -31.21
N ALA A 51 4.22 -14.20 -30.69
CA ALA A 51 3.28 -15.00 -31.48
C ALA A 51 2.53 -14.17 -32.53
N SER A 52 2.21 -12.91 -32.22
CA SER A 52 1.49 -11.99 -33.11
C SER A 52 2.42 -11.13 -34.00
N GLY A 53 3.74 -11.20 -33.80
CA GLY A 53 4.71 -10.36 -34.50
C GLY A 53 4.71 -8.87 -34.07
N GLN A 54 4.00 -8.53 -32.98
CA GLN A 54 3.85 -7.16 -32.46
C GLN A 54 4.72 -6.90 -31.22
N LEU A 55 5.89 -7.53 -31.14
CA LEU A 55 6.78 -7.44 -29.98
C LEU A 55 7.17 -5.98 -29.65
N SER A 56 7.37 -5.13 -30.66
CA SER A 56 7.70 -3.71 -30.47
C SER A 56 6.61 -2.96 -29.69
N ASP A 57 5.35 -3.12 -30.10
CA ASP A 57 4.21 -2.45 -29.45
C ASP A 57 4.01 -2.95 -28.02
N VAL A 58 4.16 -4.26 -27.81
CA VAL A 58 4.10 -4.87 -26.48
C VAL A 58 5.20 -4.30 -25.57
N LEU A 59 6.44 -4.23 -26.04
CA LEU A 59 7.54 -3.67 -25.25
C LEU A 59 7.32 -2.18 -24.93
N SER A 60 6.79 -1.40 -25.87
CA SER A 60 6.41 0.00 -25.63
C SER A 60 5.37 0.12 -24.52
N ARG A 61 4.29 -0.68 -24.59
CA ARG A 61 3.22 -0.68 -23.58
C ARG A 61 3.71 -1.12 -22.20
N LEU A 62 4.61 -2.10 -22.14
CA LEU A 62 5.26 -2.51 -20.90
C LEU A 62 6.13 -1.39 -20.32
N GLY A 63 6.83 -0.65 -21.18
CA GLY A 63 7.56 0.57 -20.81
C GLY A 63 6.65 1.62 -20.17
N ASP A 64 5.57 1.99 -20.85
CA ASP A 64 4.59 2.97 -20.35
C ASP A 64 3.96 2.54 -19.02
N HIS A 65 3.75 1.23 -18.85
CA HIS A 65 3.23 0.67 -17.60
C HIS A 65 4.25 0.82 -16.45
N LEU A 66 5.52 0.48 -16.70
CA LEU A 66 6.59 0.63 -15.71
C LEU A 66 6.86 2.09 -15.35
N GLU A 67 6.77 3.00 -16.32
CA GLU A 67 6.93 4.45 -16.08
C GLU A 67 5.79 4.98 -15.20
N ARG A 68 4.55 4.61 -15.47
CA ARG A 68 3.40 4.95 -14.62
C ARG A 68 3.54 4.37 -13.21
N ALA A 69 3.95 3.12 -13.07
CA ALA A 69 4.20 2.50 -11.78
C ALA A 69 5.30 3.24 -10.99
N LYS A 70 6.39 3.65 -11.68
CA LYS A 70 7.46 4.46 -11.09
C LYS A 70 6.95 5.85 -10.67
N ALA A 71 6.21 6.54 -11.52
CA ALA A 71 5.65 7.86 -11.23
C ALA A 71 4.70 7.82 -10.03
N LEU A 72 3.83 6.80 -9.95
CA LEU A 72 2.96 6.57 -8.80
C LEU A 72 3.78 6.33 -7.53
N ARG A 73 4.76 5.42 -7.57
CA ARG A 73 5.63 5.14 -6.41
C ARG A 73 6.36 6.40 -5.96
N GLN A 74 6.88 7.19 -6.89
CA GLN A 74 7.59 8.43 -6.58
C GLN A 74 6.63 9.47 -5.98
N SER A 75 5.43 9.62 -6.54
CA SER A 75 4.39 10.50 -6.00
C SER A 75 4.02 10.13 -4.56
N VAL A 76 3.76 8.84 -4.30
CA VAL A 76 3.47 8.33 -2.95
C VAL A 76 4.65 8.55 -2.00
N THR A 77 5.87 8.21 -2.44
CA THR A 77 7.08 8.37 -1.61
C THR A 77 7.29 9.84 -1.25
N SER A 78 7.21 10.74 -2.24
CA SER A 78 7.37 12.19 -2.03
C SER A 78 6.29 12.77 -1.13
N ALA A 79 5.04 12.34 -1.29
CA ALA A 79 3.92 12.82 -0.48
C ALA A 79 3.98 12.33 0.97
N LEU A 80 4.70 11.23 1.26
CA LEU A 80 4.92 10.72 2.62
C LEU A 80 6.08 11.41 3.36
N ILE A 81 6.98 12.12 2.66
CA ILE A 81 8.13 12.78 3.28
C ILE A 81 7.68 13.77 4.36
N TYR A 82 6.75 14.67 4.03
CA TYR A 82 6.31 15.71 4.94
C TYR A 82 5.57 15.16 6.18
N PRO A 83 4.54 14.28 6.05
CA PRO A 83 3.91 13.64 7.20
C PRO A 83 4.90 12.89 8.10
N SER A 84 5.92 12.24 7.52
CA SER A 84 6.94 11.51 8.29
C SER A 84 7.81 12.46 9.11
N ILE A 85 8.27 13.56 8.53
CA ILE A 85 9.04 14.59 9.25
C ILE A 85 8.20 15.17 10.39
N LEU A 86 6.95 15.56 10.10
CA LEU A 86 6.05 16.13 11.10
C LEU A 86 5.78 15.15 12.25
N LEU A 87 5.56 13.87 11.94
CA LEU A 87 5.37 12.82 12.94
C LEU A 87 6.62 12.65 13.82
N ILE A 88 7.81 12.61 13.22
CA ILE A 88 9.07 12.51 13.97
C ILE A 88 9.25 13.71 14.89
N VAL A 89 9.02 14.93 14.39
CA VAL A 89 9.11 16.17 15.18
C VAL A 89 8.07 16.17 16.30
N ALA A 90 6.83 15.74 16.03
CA ALA A 90 5.77 15.63 17.03
C ALA A 90 6.17 14.69 18.17
N VAL A 91 6.57 13.45 17.83
CA VAL A 91 7.00 12.45 18.81
C VAL A 91 8.21 12.94 19.61
N LEU A 92 9.21 13.53 18.94
CA LEU A 92 10.39 14.08 19.61
C LEU A 92 10.02 15.23 20.55
N SER A 93 9.13 16.13 20.14
CA SER A 93 8.69 17.26 20.95
C SER A 93 7.94 16.79 22.20
N ILE A 94 7.02 15.83 22.05
CA ILE A 94 6.30 15.22 23.17
C ILE A 94 7.25 14.50 24.12
N ALA A 95 8.18 13.70 23.58
CA ALA A 95 9.18 12.99 24.37
C ALA A 95 10.11 13.94 25.13
N LEU A 96 10.55 15.03 24.51
CA LEU A 96 11.35 16.07 25.17
C LEU A 96 10.55 16.76 26.27
N MET A 97 9.30 17.12 25.99
CA MET A 97 8.43 17.79 26.95
C MET A 97 8.15 16.91 28.17
N LEU A 98 7.78 15.64 27.97
CA LEU A 98 7.50 14.71 29.06
C LEU A 98 8.76 14.22 29.78
N GLY A 99 9.87 14.02 29.07
CA GLY A 99 11.11 13.48 29.62
C GLY A 99 12.02 14.51 30.28
N PHE A 100 11.98 15.77 29.85
CA PHE A 100 12.85 16.83 30.39
C PHE A 100 12.09 18.00 31.02
N VAL A 101 10.98 18.46 30.43
CA VAL A 101 10.28 19.67 30.92
C VAL A 101 9.39 19.35 32.12
N VAL A 102 8.51 18.35 32.01
CA VAL A 102 7.60 17.96 33.09
C VAL A 102 8.34 17.62 34.40
N PRO A 103 9.46 16.87 34.40
CA PRO A 103 10.19 16.55 35.62
C PRO A 103 10.78 17.77 36.34
N GLN A 104 11.06 18.87 35.64
CA GLN A 104 11.55 20.10 36.28
C GLN A 104 10.50 20.72 37.22
N PHE A 105 9.22 20.52 36.93
CA PHE A 105 8.12 20.99 37.78
C PHE A 105 7.77 19.98 38.89
N LYS A 106 8.26 18.73 38.82
CA LYS A 106 7.96 17.69 39.81
C LYS A 106 8.42 18.06 41.21
N THR A 107 9.52 18.78 41.36
CA THR A 107 10.01 19.26 42.66
C THR A 107 9.06 20.27 43.31
N LEU A 108 8.34 21.06 42.51
CA LEU A 108 7.30 21.98 43.00
C LEU A 108 6.03 21.25 43.45
N PHE A 109 5.85 20.02 42.98
CA PHE A 109 4.67 19.19 43.27
C PHE A 109 4.95 18.09 44.31
N ALA A 110 6.21 17.92 44.73
CA ALA A 110 6.66 16.80 45.56
C ALA A 110 5.94 16.74 46.92
N ASP A 111 5.59 17.89 47.49
CA ASP A 111 4.91 17.99 48.78
C ASP A 111 3.38 17.84 48.69
N MET A 112 2.83 17.76 47.47
CA MET A 112 1.39 17.71 47.24
C MET A 112 0.82 16.28 47.18
N GLY A 113 1.62 15.29 46.80
CA GLY A 113 1.18 13.90 46.66
C GLY A 113 -0.12 13.77 45.85
N ASP A 114 -1.15 13.16 46.45
CA ASP A 114 -2.47 12.94 45.84
C ASP A 114 -3.33 14.21 45.66
N ARG A 115 -2.87 15.38 46.13
CA ARG A 115 -3.60 16.65 45.99
C ARG A 115 -3.48 17.28 44.60
N LEU A 116 -2.64 16.72 43.73
CA LEU A 116 -2.50 17.18 42.36
C LEU A 116 -3.78 16.87 41.55
N PRO A 117 -4.22 17.76 40.67
CA PRO A 117 -5.31 17.47 39.73
C PRO A 117 -5.03 16.21 38.90
N MET A 118 -6.07 15.42 38.60
CA MET A 118 -5.96 14.16 37.85
C MET A 118 -5.20 14.31 36.51
N MET A 119 -5.41 15.41 35.80
CA MET A 119 -4.71 15.68 34.53
C MET A 119 -3.20 15.84 34.72
N THR A 120 -2.77 16.52 35.79
CA THR A 120 -1.35 16.67 36.15
C THR A 120 -0.73 15.34 36.54
N GLN A 121 -1.45 14.51 37.30
CA GLN A 121 -0.98 13.18 37.70
C GLN A 121 -0.73 12.27 36.48
N ILE A 122 -1.64 12.25 35.50
CA ILE A 122 -1.50 11.46 34.26
C ILE A 122 -0.25 11.90 33.49
N VAL A 123 -0.04 13.21 33.32
CA VAL A 123 1.09 13.76 32.57
C VAL A 123 2.42 13.48 33.27
N VAL A 124 2.49 13.64 34.60
CA VAL A 124 3.69 13.32 35.39
C VAL A 124 3.99 11.82 35.34
N ALA A 125 2.99 10.96 35.50
CA ALA A 125 3.16 9.51 35.41
C ALA A 125 3.63 9.06 34.01
N ALA A 126 3.10 9.68 32.95
CA ALA A 126 3.57 9.43 31.58
C ALA A 126 5.03 9.88 31.39
N GLY A 127 5.41 11.04 31.93
CA GLY A 127 6.79 11.53 31.93
C GLY A 127 7.76 10.62 32.68
N ASP A 128 7.39 10.19 33.88
CA ASP A 128 8.18 9.25 34.68
C ASP A 128 8.33 7.90 33.95
N GLY A 129 7.26 7.40 33.32
CA GLY A 129 7.30 6.19 32.52
C GLY A 129 8.25 6.29 31.33
N ILE A 130 8.22 7.42 30.61
CA ILE A 130 9.14 7.67 29.48
C ILE A 130 10.58 7.82 29.97
N ALA A 131 10.82 8.55 31.06
CA ALA A 131 12.16 8.75 31.60
C ALA A 131 12.78 7.44 32.10
N ALA A 132 11.99 6.59 32.77
CA ALA A 132 12.46 5.33 33.34
C ALA A 132 12.58 4.21 32.28
N TYR A 133 11.59 4.08 31.39
CA TYR A 133 11.44 2.94 30.48
C TYR A 133 11.60 3.31 28.99
N GLY A 134 11.93 4.55 28.65
CA GLY A 134 12.06 5.01 27.25
C GLY A 134 13.04 4.16 26.43
N TRP A 135 14.18 3.79 27.02
CA TRP A 135 15.17 2.92 26.37
C TRP A 135 14.67 1.47 26.24
N ILE A 136 13.89 0.97 27.21
CA ILE A 136 13.25 -0.35 27.15
C ILE A 136 12.19 -0.39 26.05
N MET A 137 11.40 0.68 25.89
CA MET A 137 10.41 0.77 24.81
C MET A 137 11.05 0.64 23.43
N ILE A 138 12.19 1.30 23.19
CA ILE A 138 12.95 1.16 21.93
C ILE A 138 13.49 -0.28 21.78
N LEU A 139 14.05 -0.84 22.85
CA LEU A 139 14.64 -2.18 22.85
C LEU A 139 13.59 -3.29 22.61
N VAL A 140 12.34 -3.09 23.07
CA VAL A 140 11.20 -4.00 22.84
C VAL A 140 10.53 -3.76 21.48
N ALA A 141 10.47 -2.51 21.01
CA ALA A 141 9.86 -2.17 19.73
C ALA A 141 10.59 -2.81 18.54
N ILE A 142 11.93 -2.88 18.58
CA ILE A 142 12.74 -3.47 17.51
C ILE A 142 12.41 -4.97 17.27
N PRO A 143 12.46 -5.87 18.27
CA PRO A 143 12.09 -7.27 18.07
C PRO A 143 10.61 -7.45 17.74
N LEU A 144 9.69 -6.66 18.32
CA LEU A 144 8.28 -6.67 17.93
C LEU A 144 8.09 -6.31 16.45
N TRP A 145 8.84 -5.33 15.96
CA TRP A 145 8.84 -4.94 14.57
C TRP A 145 9.31 -6.08 13.66
N PHE A 146 10.40 -6.77 14.00
CA PHE A 146 10.85 -7.95 13.24
C PHE A 146 9.85 -9.11 13.28
N LEU A 147 9.27 -9.41 14.44
CA LEU A 147 8.23 -10.43 14.59
C LEU A 147 7.00 -10.10 13.74
N TRP A 148 6.56 -8.84 13.77
CA TRP A 148 5.44 -8.37 12.97
C TRP A 148 5.75 -8.46 11.48
N GLN A 149 6.95 -8.07 11.02
CA GLN A 149 7.33 -8.22 9.62
C GLN A 149 7.34 -9.67 9.15
N ASN A 150 7.83 -10.59 9.99
CA ASN A 150 7.85 -12.00 9.66
C ASN A 150 6.43 -12.59 9.63
N TRP A 151 5.59 -12.22 10.61
CA TRP A 151 4.19 -12.61 10.63
C TRP A 151 3.43 -12.05 9.42
N ALA A 152 3.60 -10.77 9.07
CA ALA A 152 2.97 -10.13 7.92
C ALA A 152 3.41 -10.73 6.57
N LYS A 153 4.58 -11.37 6.50
CA LYS A 153 5.04 -12.12 5.31
C LYS A 153 4.49 -13.54 5.25
N SER A 154 4.04 -14.11 6.37
CA SER A 154 3.44 -15.44 6.42
C SER A 154 2.10 -15.48 5.68
N ALA A 155 1.69 -16.66 5.19
CA ALA A 155 0.41 -16.82 4.48
C ALA A 155 -0.78 -16.38 5.35
N GLN A 156 -0.78 -16.76 6.63
CA GLN A 156 -1.84 -16.43 7.57
C GLN A 156 -1.87 -14.92 7.89
N GLY A 157 -0.70 -14.31 8.11
CA GLY A 157 -0.61 -12.87 8.36
C GLY A 157 -1.05 -12.04 7.16
N ARG A 158 -0.64 -12.43 5.94
CA ARG A 158 -1.12 -11.79 4.69
C ARG A 158 -2.64 -11.85 4.57
N ALA A 159 -3.24 -13.03 4.72
CA ALA A 159 -4.69 -13.18 4.63
C ALA A 159 -5.45 -12.34 5.67
N THR A 160 -4.95 -12.31 6.90
CA THR A 160 -5.56 -11.53 7.99
C THR A 160 -5.45 -10.03 7.73
N LEU A 161 -4.28 -9.56 7.29
CA LEU A 161 -4.05 -8.16 6.93
C LEU A 161 -4.90 -7.75 5.72
N ASP A 162 -4.94 -8.59 4.69
CA ASP A 162 -5.74 -8.36 3.49
C ASP A 162 -7.22 -8.21 3.82
N GLN A 163 -7.75 -9.07 4.71
CA GLN A 163 -9.13 -8.99 5.16
C GLN A 163 -9.39 -7.74 6.02
N PHE A 164 -8.45 -7.40 6.91
CA PHE A 164 -8.54 -6.20 7.75
C PHE A 164 -8.54 -4.92 6.90
N ILE A 165 -7.64 -4.85 5.91
CA ILE A 165 -7.53 -3.74 4.97
C ILE A 165 -8.86 -3.56 4.21
N LEU A 166 -9.43 -4.63 3.66
CA LEU A 166 -10.70 -4.57 2.92
C LEU A 166 -11.90 -4.15 3.79
N ARG A 167 -11.89 -4.50 5.09
CA ARG A 167 -12.95 -4.10 6.03
C ARG A 167 -12.84 -2.66 6.53
N SER A 168 -11.71 -2.01 6.31
CA SER A 168 -11.52 -0.61 6.71
C SER A 168 -12.37 0.32 5.83
N PRO A 169 -13.19 1.22 6.41
CA PRO A 169 -14.11 2.05 5.62
C PRO A 169 -13.39 3.01 4.66
N LEU A 170 -12.21 3.51 5.05
CA LEU A 170 -11.42 4.44 4.23
C LEU A 170 -10.40 3.69 3.35
N VAL A 171 -9.67 2.73 3.91
CA VAL A 171 -8.58 2.06 3.20
C VAL A 171 -9.10 0.93 2.31
N GLY A 172 -10.18 0.25 2.72
CA GLY A 172 -10.74 -0.89 2.01
C GLY A 172 -11.31 -0.51 0.66
N THR A 173 -11.98 0.64 0.56
CA THR A 173 -12.50 1.16 -0.72
C THR A 173 -11.37 1.48 -1.70
N VAL A 174 -10.29 2.11 -1.22
CA VAL A 174 -9.09 2.39 -2.04
C VAL A 174 -8.40 1.11 -2.46
N ALA A 175 -8.24 0.14 -1.53
CA ALA A 175 -7.63 -1.14 -1.81
C ALA A 175 -8.42 -1.94 -2.84
N LEU A 176 -9.76 -1.94 -2.75
CA LEU A 176 -10.63 -2.60 -3.71
C LEU A 176 -10.51 -1.96 -5.10
N LYS A 177 -10.56 -0.62 -5.20
CA LYS A 177 -10.40 0.10 -6.47
C LYS A 177 -9.03 -0.15 -7.08
N TYR A 178 -7.97 -0.13 -6.28
CA TYR A 178 -6.61 -0.44 -6.73
C TYR A 178 -6.49 -1.85 -7.32
N ASN A 179 -7.02 -2.87 -6.62
CA ASN A 179 -6.99 -4.24 -7.13
C ASN A 179 -7.90 -4.42 -8.35
N THR A 180 -9.04 -3.73 -8.41
CA THR A 180 -9.91 -3.69 -9.59
C THR A 180 -9.20 -3.07 -10.79
N ALA A 181 -8.46 -1.97 -10.58
CA ALA A 181 -7.66 -1.32 -11.61
C ALA A 181 -6.58 -2.26 -12.16
N LEU A 182 -5.88 -2.97 -11.27
CA LEU A 182 -4.82 -3.91 -11.64
C LEU A 182 -5.38 -5.09 -12.44
N PHE A 183 -6.44 -5.73 -11.94
CA PHE A 183 -7.15 -6.82 -12.62
C PHE A 183 -7.61 -6.37 -14.01
N SER A 184 -8.31 -5.25 -14.08
CA SER A 184 -8.88 -4.73 -15.33
C SER A 184 -7.79 -4.34 -16.33
N ARG A 185 -6.69 -3.76 -15.88
CA ARG A 185 -5.55 -3.42 -16.74
C ARG A 185 -4.90 -4.66 -17.32
N THR A 186 -4.64 -5.65 -16.48
CA THR A 186 -4.03 -6.91 -16.93
C THR A 186 -4.94 -7.60 -17.93
N MET A 187 -6.23 -7.76 -17.62
CA MET A 187 -7.21 -8.35 -18.54
C MET A 187 -7.29 -7.59 -19.85
N GLY A 188 -7.54 -6.27 -19.79
CA GLY A 188 -7.73 -5.44 -20.97
C GLY A 188 -6.50 -5.42 -21.86
N THR A 189 -5.30 -5.36 -21.28
CA THR A 189 -4.05 -5.39 -22.04
C THR A 189 -3.84 -6.73 -22.74
N LEU A 190 -4.09 -7.86 -22.05
CA LEU A 190 -3.92 -9.19 -22.63
C LEU A 190 -4.94 -9.44 -23.75
N LEU A 191 -6.21 -9.11 -23.51
CA LEU A 191 -7.28 -9.22 -24.50
C LEU A 191 -7.02 -8.36 -25.73
N HIS A 192 -6.57 -7.11 -25.53
CA HIS A 192 -6.24 -6.19 -26.62
C HIS A 192 -5.12 -6.74 -27.52
N ASN A 193 -4.18 -7.49 -26.94
CA ASN A 193 -3.08 -8.13 -27.67
C ASN A 193 -3.41 -9.55 -28.18
N GLY A 194 -4.70 -9.91 -28.19
CA GLY A 194 -5.19 -11.16 -28.77
C GLY A 194 -5.04 -12.40 -27.89
N VAL A 195 -4.69 -12.25 -26.60
CA VAL A 195 -4.68 -13.38 -25.66
C VAL A 195 -6.12 -13.81 -25.38
N SER A 196 -6.35 -15.12 -25.30
CA SER A 196 -7.70 -15.65 -25.04
C SER A 196 -8.27 -15.16 -23.70
N LEU A 197 -9.60 -15.07 -23.59
CA LEU A 197 -10.27 -14.61 -22.37
C LEU A 197 -9.91 -15.46 -21.15
N LEU A 198 -9.93 -16.78 -21.29
CA LEU A 198 -9.68 -17.70 -20.18
C LEU A 198 -8.23 -17.61 -19.68
N GLU A 199 -7.28 -17.47 -20.61
CA GLU A 199 -5.87 -17.29 -20.27
C GLU A 199 -5.61 -15.92 -19.63
N SER A 200 -6.20 -14.86 -20.19
CA SER A 200 -6.14 -13.51 -19.65
C SER A 200 -6.66 -13.48 -18.21
N LEU A 201 -7.78 -14.17 -17.95
CA LEU A 201 -8.40 -14.26 -16.63
C LEU A 201 -7.51 -14.94 -15.59
N GLY A 202 -6.83 -16.02 -15.96
CA GLY A 202 -5.86 -16.67 -15.07
C GLY A 202 -4.73 -15.71 -14.71
N ILE A 203 -4.14 -15.05 -15.72
CA ILE A 203 -3.01 -14.13 -15.51
C ILE A 203 -3.43 -12.90 -14.68
N ALA A 204 -4.61 -12.32 -14.95
CA ALA A 204 -5.10 -11.17 -14.22
C ALA A 204 -5.49 -11.48 -12.78
N SER A 205 -6.00 -12.69 -12.51
CA SER A 205 -6.30 -13.12 -11.15
C SER A 205 -5.01 -13.25 -10.31
N ASP A 206 -3.92 -13.69 -10.94
CA ASP A 206 -2.61 -13.80 -10.30
C ASP A 206 -1.96 -12.44 -9.97
N THR A 207 -2.27 -11.38 -10.74
CA THR A 207 -1.74 -10.03 -10.47
C THR A 207 -2.41 -9.38 -9.27
N VAL A 208 -3.67 -9.73 -8.95
CA VAL A 208 -4.39 -9.21 -7.77
C VAL A 208 -3.66 -9.59 -6.49
N GLY A 209 -3.14 -8.59 -5.77
CA GLY A 209 -2.26 -8.79 -4.63
C GLY A 209 -2.98 -9.24 -3.35
N ASN A 210 -4.25 -8.86 -3.21
CA ASN A 210 -5.06 -9.22 -2.04
C ASN A 210 -5.59 -10.65 -2.16
N SER A 211 -5.26 -11.49 -1.18
CA SER A 211 -5.61 -12.91 -1.14
C SER A 211 -7.12 -13.17 -1.12
N VAL A 212 -7.90 -12.35 -0.41
CA VAL A 212 -9.37 -12.48 -0.34
C VAL A 212 -10.01 -12.21 -1.71
N LEU A 213 -9.53 -11.15 -2.40
CA LEU A 213 -10.00 -10.85 -3.75
C LEU A 213 -9.59 -11.95 -4.74
N ARG A 214 -8.36 -12.46 -4.62
CA ARG A 214 -7.86 -13.54 -5.48
C ARG A 214 -8.68 -14.82 -5.31
N GLU A 215 -9.05 -15.17 -4.08
CA GLU A 215 -9.92 -16.32 -3.81
C GLU A 215 -11.32 -16.13 -4.42
N ALA A 216 -11.88 -14.92 -4.34
CA ALA A 216 -13.13 -14.58 -5.01
C ALA A 216 -13.05 -14.71 -6.54
N LEU A 217 -11.89 -14.40 -7.14
CA LEU A 217 -11.66 -14.54 -8.58
C LEU A 217 -11.44 -16.00 -9.02
N ALA A 218 -11.07 -16.91 -8.12
CA ALA A 218 -10.77 -18.30 -8.43
C ALA A 218 -11.97 -19.08 -8.99
N SER A 219 -13.20 -18.64 -8.70
CA SER A 219 -14.42 -19.23 -9.26
C SER A 219 -14.74 -18.78 -10.69
N LEU A 220 -14.06 -17.76 -11.23
CA LEU A 220 -14.37 -17.23 -12.56
C LEU A 220 -13.95 -18.16 -13.70
N PRO A 221 -12.71 -18.71 -13.77
CA PRO A 221 -12.31 -19.56 -14.88
C PRO A 221 -13.27 -20.73 -15.18
N PRO A 222 -13.75 -21.51 -14.18
CA PRO A 222 -14.71 -22.58 -14.45
C PRO A 222 -16.06 -22.05 -14.94
N ALA A 223 -16.54 -20.89 -14.45
CA ALA A 223 -17.79 -20.30 -14.90
C ALA A 223 -17.73 -19.83 -16.37
N ILE A 224 -16.63 -19.21 -16.78
CA ILE A 224 -16.41 -18.78 -18.17
C ILE A 224 -16.25 -19.99 -19.09
N LYS A 225 -15.54 -21.02 -18.65
CA LYS A 225 -15.34 -22.25 -19.43
C LYS A 225 -16.67 -22.98 -19.75
N GLN A 226 -17.69 -22.78 -18.91
CA GLN A 226 -19.05 -23.31 -19.11
C GLN A 226 -19.93 -22.42 -20.01
N GLY A 227 -19.39 -21.33 -20.57
CA GLY A 227 -20.12 -20.38 -21.41
C GLY A 227 -20.84 -19.27 -20.64
N GLY A 228 -20.54 -19.10 -19.35
CA GLY A 228 -21.07 -18.00 -18.55
C GLY A 228 -20.51 -16.64 -18.99
N ARG A 229 -21.30 -15.58 -18.76
CA ARG A 229 -20.89 -14.19 -18.96
C ARG A 229 -19.94 -13.72 -17.86
N LEU A 230 -18.90 -12.96 -18.21
CA LEU A 230 -17.90 -12.43 -17.27
C LEU A 230 -18.51 -11.47 -16.26
N ALA A 231 -19.34 -10.53 -16.71
CA ALA A 231 -19.98 -9.57 -15.82
C ALA A 231 -20.83 -10.28 -14.75
N ALA A 232 -21.64 -11.26 -15.17
CA ALA A 232 -22.49 -12.04 -14.27
C ALA A 232 -21.66 -12.92 -13.30
N ALA A 233 -20.53 -13.46 -13.76
CA ALA A 233 -19.65 -14.26 -12.91
C ALA A 233 -18.95 -13.39 -11.85
N LEU A 234 -18.52 -12.17 -12.21
CA LEU A 234 -17.94 -11.20 -11.28
C LEU A 234 -18.98 -10.68 -10.28
N ASP A 235 -20.20 -10.39 -10.72
CA ASP A 235 -21.28 -9.91 -9.87
C ASP A 235 -21.60 -10.90 -8.73
N LYS A 236 -21.63 -12.21 -9.06
CA LYS A 236 -21.82 -13.29 -8.07
C LYS A 236 -20.75 -13.34 -6.97
N THR A 237 -19.57 -12.74 -7.18
CA THR A 237 -18.55 -12.67 -6.13
C THR A 237 -18.93 -11.68 -5.04
N GLY A 238 -19.74 -10.65 -5.34
CA GLY A 238 -20.13 -9.60 -4.41
C GLY A 238 -18.98 -8.67 -3.98
N VAL A 239 -17.84 -8.75 -4.67
CA VAL A 239 -16.61 -8.04 -4.27
C VAL A 239 -16.40 -6.77 -5.10
N PHE A 240 -16.76 -6.80 -6.38
CA PHE A 240 -16.49 -5.70 -7.30
C PHE A 240 -17.57 -4.61 -7.22
N PRO A 241 -17.21 -3.34 -7.40
CA PRO A 241 -18.20 -2.25 -7.46
C PRO A 241 -19.16 -2.41 -8.64
N ASP A 242 -20.43 -2.01 -8.46
CA ASP A 242 -21.46 -2.06 -9.51
C ASP A 242 -21.02 -1.37 -10.81
N SER A 243 -20.30 -0.24 -10.70
CA SER A 243 -19.78 0.49 -11.85
C SER A 243 -18.80 -0.34 -12.68
N ALA A 244 -17.98 -1.18 -12.04
CA ALA A 244 -17.09 -2.11 -12.72
C ALA A 244 -17.86 -3.20 -13.45
N ILE A 245 -18.87 -3.80 -12.79
CA ILE A 245 -19.73 -4.83 -13.37
C ILE A 245 -20.44 -4.30 -14.62
N GLN A 246 -21.02 -3.10 -14.54
CA GLN A 246 -21.73 -2.48 -15.66
C GLN A 246 -20.82 -2.22 -16.87
N MET A 247 -19.61 -1.70 -16.64
CA MET A 247 -18.67 -1.40 -17.71
C MET A 247 -18.19 -2.68 -18.42
N ILE A 248 -17.98 -3.75 -17.65
CA ILE A 248 -17.65 -5.08 -18.18
C ILE A 248 -18.84 -5.66 -18.96
N ALA A 249 -20.07 -5.51 -18.46
CA ALA A 249 -21.26 -5.98 -19.15
C ALA A 249 -21.44 -5.30 -20.53
N ILE A 250 -21.25 -3.97 -20.59
CA ILE A 250 -21.27 -3.19 -21.83
C ILE A 250 -20.16 -3.65 -22.79
N GLY A 251 -18.95 -3.87 -22.26
CA GLY A 251 -17.82 -4.38 -23.05
C GLY A 251 -18.08 -5.77 -23.63
N GLU A 252 -18.70 -6.65 -22.85
CA GLU A 252 -19.06 -7.99 -23.29
C GLU A 252 -20.17 -7.99 -24.35
N GLU A 253 -21.20 -7.15 -24.19
CA GLU A 253 -22.31 -7.04 -25.14
C GLU A 253 -21.89 -6.37 -26.46
N SER A 254 -21.00 -5.38 -26.39
CA SER A 254 -20.47 -4.68 -27.57
C SER A 254 -19.26 -5.36 -28.21
N GLY A 255 -18.79 -6.48 -27.66
CA GLY A 255 -17.58 -7.18 -28.12
C GLY A 255 -16.28 -6.39 -27.94
N ARG A 256 -16.29 -5.34 -27.12
CA ARG A 256 -15.16 -4.42 -26.85
C ARG A 256 -14.67 -4.50 -25.40
N LEU A 257 -14.59 -5.73 -24.90
CA LEU A 257 -14.23 -6.01 -23.52
C LEU A 257 -12.83 -5.49 -23.17
N ASP A 258 -11.88 -5.63 -24.10
CA ASP A 258 -10.51 -5.12 -23.97
C ASP A 258 -10.48 -3.61 -23.68
N THR A 259 -11.22 -2.83 -24.46
CA THR A 259 -11.27 -1.38 -24.38
C THR A 259 -11.96 -0.93 -23.10
N MET A 260 -13.09 -1.55 -22.74
CA MET A 260 -13.84 -1.21 -21.53
C MET A 260 -13.07 -1.55 -20.25
N LEU A 261 -12.30 -2.64 -20.24
CA LEU A 261 -11.44 -2.99 -19.10
C LEU A 261 -10.26 -2.03 -18.94
N LEU A 262 -9.67 -1.55 -20.05
CA LEU A 262 -8.63 -0.53 -20.00
C LEU A 262 -9.18 0.80 -19.49
N GLU A 263 -10.39 1.20 -19.92
CA GLU A 263 -11.06 2.41 -19.43
C GLU A 263 -11.40 2.29 -17.94
N LEU A 264 -11.97 1.16 -17.51
CA LEU A 264 -12.24 0.86 -16.11
C LEU A 264 -10.97 0.93 -15.25
N ALA A 265 -9.84 0.47 -15.80
CA ALA A 265 -8.55 0.54 -15.12
C ALA A 265 -8.06 1.98 -14.94
N ASN A 266 -8.28 2.86 -15.93
CA ASN A 266 -7.91 4.27 -15.86
C ASN A 266 -8.78 5.02 -14.84
N VAL A 267 -10.11 4.83 -14.90
CA VAL A 267 -11.05 5.45 -13.96
C VAL A 267 -10.72 5.08 -12.52
N ASN A 268 -10.48 3.79 -12.23
CA ASN A 268 -10.12 3.37 -10.87
C ASN A 268 -8.74 3.89 -10.44
N ASP A 269 -7.76 3.98 -11.34
CA ASP A 269 -6.46 4.57 -11.03
C ASP A 269 -6.58 6.04 -10.61
N ASP A 270 -7.35 6.81 -11.37
CA ASP A 270 -7.57 8.23 -11.09
C ASP A 270 -8.27 8.42 -9.74
N GLU A 271 -9.28 7.59 -9.45
CA GLU A 271 -9.96 7.59 -8.16
C GLU A 271 -9.04 7.17 -7.01
N VAL A 272 -8.17 6.18 -7.20
CA VAL A 272 -7.18 5.74 -6.21
C VAL A 272 -6.18 6.86 -5.93
N GLN A 273 -5.63 7.50 -6.98
CA GLN A 273 -4.70 8.62 -6.84
C GLN A 273 -5.36 9.80 -6.11
N ALA A 274 -6.59 10.15 -6.48
CA ALA A 274 -7.35 11.21 -5.83
C ALA A 274 -7.61 10.89 -4.35
N ALA A 275 -7.99 9.65 -4.03
CA ALA A 275 -8.23 9.21 -2.66
C ALA A 275 -6.95 9.25 -1.81
N ILE A 276 -5.83 8.74 -2.33
CA ILE A 276 -4.53 8.79 -1.65
C ILE A 276 -4.13 10.24 -1.40
N LYS A 277 -4.24 11.13 -2.40
CA LYS A 277 -3.91 12.55 -2.25
C LYS A 277 -4.77 13.21 -1.17
N ARG A 278 -6.09 12.98 -1.19
CA ARG A 278 -7.02 13.51 -0.16
C ARG A 278 -6.66 13.01 1.23
N ALA A 279 -6.38 11.71 1.38
CA ALA A 279 -5.99 11.13 2.66
C ALA A 279 -4.71 11.79 3.20
N LEU A 280 -3.68 11.93 2.36
CA LEU A 280 -2.41 12.56 2.75
C LEU A 280 -2.59 14.04 3.12
N THR A 281 -3.40 14.80 2.38
CA THR A 281 -3.68 16.20 2.69
C THR A 281 -4.48 16.36 4.00
N LEU A 282 -5.37 15.43 4.33
CA LEU A 282 -6.12 15.45 5.60
C LEU A 282 -5.29 15.03 6.81
N MET A 283 -4.23 14.23 6.61
CA MET A 283 -3.32 13.86 7.68
C MET A 283 -2.58 15.06 8.26
N GLU A 284 -2.23 16.06 7.44
CA GLU A 284 -1.51 17.25 7.88
C GLU A 284 -2.25 18.05 8.99
N PRO A 285 -3.49 18.54 8.78
CA PRO A 285 -4.21 19.27 9.82
C PRO A 285 -4.48 18.38 11.04
N LEU A 286 -4.72 17.08 10.86
CA LEU A 286 -4.89 16.15 11.97
C LEU A 286 -3.63 16.06 12.84
N LEU A 287 -2.45 15.94 12.23
CA LEU A 287 -1.17 15.89 12.94
C LEU A 287 -0.87 17.22 13.66
N ILE A 288 -1.11 18.36 13.01
CA ILE A 288 -0.89 19.69 13.63
C ILE A 288 -1.85 19.92 14.80
N LEU A 289 -3.14 19.65 14.61
CA LEU A 289 -4.15 19.82 15.65
C LEU A 289 -3.92 18.87 16.82
N SER A 290 -3.56 17.60 16.56
CA SER A 290 -3.26 16.65 17.62
C SER A 290 -2.00 17.02 18.40
N LEU A 291 -0.93 17.45 17.72
CA LEU A 291 0.28 17.94 18.37
C LEU A 291 -0.01 19.17 19.23
N GLY A 292 -0.71 20.17 18.67
CA GLY A 292 -1.08 21.38 19.39
C GLY A 292 -1.98 21.09 20.61
N ALA A 293 -2.99 20.24 20.45
CA ALA A 293 -3.86 19.82 21.54
C ALA A 293 -3.09 19.09 22.64
N MET A 294 -2.14 18.22 22.27
CA MET A 294 -1.32 17.49 23.24
C MET A 294 -0.40 18.42 24.03
N ILE A 295 0.28 19.37 23.36
CA ILE A 295 1.11 20.38 24.02
C ILE A 295 0.25 21.26 24.93
N ALA A 296 -0.89 21.73 24.46
CA ALA A 296 -1.81 22.55 25.25
C ALA A 296 -2.30 21.80 26.51
N LEU A 297 -2.64 20.52 26.39
CA LEU A 297 -3.04 19.68 27.52
C LEU A 297 -1.92 19.56 28.55
N ILE A 298 -0.67 19.37 28.12
CA ILE A 298 0.49 19.33 29.01
C ILE A 298 0.67 20.68 29.73
N ILE A 299 0.60 21.81 29.01
CA ILE A 299 0.75 23.15 29.60
C ILE A 299 -0.36 23.40 30.63
N ILE A 300 -1.61 23.13 30.29
CA ILE A 300 -2.75 23.30 31.20
C ILE A 300 -2.58 22.42 32.45
N ALA A 301 -2.14 21.18 32.28
CA ALA A 301 -1.88 20.27 33.40
C ALA A 301 -0.78 20.81 34.33
N ILE A 302 0.29 21.38 33.80
CA ILE A 302 1.34 22.02 34.60
C ILE A 302 0.80 23.27 35.31
N LEU A 303 0.08 24.15 34.61
CA LEU A 303 -0.49 25.38 35.20
C LEU A 303 -1.47 25.07 36.33
N MET A 304 -2.36 24.10 36.13
CA MET A 304 -3.27 23.62 37.17
C MET A 304 -2.51 23.10 38.39
N GLY A 305 -1.42 22.35 38.17
CA GLY A 305 -0.52 21.93 39.24
C GLY A 305 0.04 23.14 40.01
N ILE A 306 0.60 24.14 39.30
CA ILE A 306 1.19 25.33 39.93
C ILE A 306 0.14 26.13 40.71
N LEU A 307 -1.05 26.33 40.16
CA LEU A 307 -2.13 27.06 40.83
C LEU A 307 -2.56 26.36 42.12
N SER A 308 -2.64 25.03 42.10
CA SER A 308 -2.98 24.24 43.29
C SER A 308 -1.93 24.34 44.40
N VAL A 309 -0.64 24.50 44.05
CA VAL A 309 0.42 24.79 45.03
C VAL A 309 0.18 26.15 45.68
N ASN A 310 -0.18 27.16 44.88
CA ASN A 310 -0.34 28.53 45.37
C ASN A 310 -1.56 28.71 46.29
N GLU A 311 -2.69 28.06 45.99
CA GLU A 311 -3.87 28.07 46.87
C GLU A 311 -3.64 27.35 48.21
N LEU A 312 -2.65 26.45 48.28
CA LEU A 312 -2.27 25.74 49.51
C LEU A 312 -1.33 26.54 50.42
N ILE A 313 -0.65 27.55 49.85
CA ILE A 313 0.29 28.43 50.57
C ILE A 313 -0.42 29.71 51.06
N ALA A 314 -1.54 30.09 50.43
CA ALA A 314 -2.40 31.22 50.83
C ALA A 314 -3.38 30.85 51.95
#